data_AF-A0A1M5V5I0-F1
#
_entry.id   AF-A0A1M5V5I0-F1
#
_cell.length_a   1.000
_cell.length_b   1.000
_cell.length_c   1.000
_cell.angle_alpha   90.00
_cell.angle_beta   90.00
_cell.angle_gamma   90.00
#
_symmetry.space_group_name_H-M   'P 1'
#
loop_
_entity.id
_entity.type
_entity.pdbx_description
1 polymer ?
#
loop_
_entity_poly.entity_id
_entity_poly.type
_entity_poly.pdbx_seq_one_letter_code
_entity_poly.pdbx_strand_id
1 'polypeptide(L)'
;MNEKLFPIETRHFKLMPCDVKEYLGKWTISLKDGNQKDVGNIHFEDTQFKGEVKIFVELLPEYEEPKYIEEIFFMMARFVFRDPEIGTIRTQCDHENEDWIKGIEKAGYVYREFKDGYDQYSMNKQKTSWMGLYMFLGMIAGFIIGITFSNLWAGTISGVLTGSGIGYLLDKKTNIRKDK
;
A
#
# COMPACT_ATOMS: atom_id res chain seq x y z
N MET A 1 5.94 -0.78 16.87
CA MET A 1 5.40 0.32 16.04
C MET A 1 5.09 1.51 16.97
N ASN A 2 5.44 2.75 16.61
CA ASN A 2 5.38 3.91 17.53
C ASN A 2 3.93 4.41 17.75
N GLU A 3 3.57 4.75 18.99
CA GLU A 3 2.26 5.31 19.40
C GLU A 3 1.87 6.62 18.66
N LYS A 4 2.84 7.32 18.05
CA LYS A 4 2.63 8.55 17.26
C LYS A 4 1.93 8.34 15.90
N LEU A 5 1.54 7.11 15.56
CA LEU A 5 0.95 6.78 14.26
C LEU A 5 -0.59 6.79 14.26
N PHE A 6 -1.21 7.00 15.41
CA PHE A 6 -2.65 6.96 15.60
C PHE A 6 -3.18 8.31 16.12
N PRO A 7 -4.43 8.68 15.81
CA PRO A 7 -5.34 7.99 14.88
C PRO A 7 -4.88 8.11 13.43
N ILE A 8 -5.26 7.15 12.59
CA ILE A 8 -5.17 7.36 11.14
C ILE A 8 -6.35 8.23 10.76
N GLU A 9 -6.06 9.47 10.38
CA GLU A 9 -7.09 10.37 9.88
C GLU A 9 -7.25 10.20 8.39
N THR A 10 -8.51 10.08 7.99
CA THR A 10 -8.94 10.18 6.62
C THR A 10 -9.61 11.55 6.41
N ARG A 11 -10.23 11.77 5.24
CA ARG A 11 -11.02 12.98 4.97
C ARG A 11 -12.26 13.06 5.87
N HIS A 12 -12.94 11.94 6.09
CA HIS A 12 -14.21 11.89 6.83
C HIS A 12 -14.14 11.13 8.16
N PHE A 13 -13.15 10.25 8.34
CA PHE A 13 -13.08 9.32 9.46
C PHE A 13 -11.76 9.43 10.25
N LYS A 14 -11.81 8.91 11.47
CA LYS A 14 -10.66 8.60 12.31
C LYS A 14 -10.68 7.10 12.57
N LEU A 15 -9.58 6.43 12.22
CA LEU A 15 -9.38 5.01 12.43
C LEU A 15 -8.42 4.82 13.60
N MET A 16 -8.85 4.09 14.63
CA MET A 16 -8.06 3.89 15.84
C MET A 16 -8.05 2.42 16.24
N PRO A 17 -6.89 1.82 16.55
CA PRO A 17 -6.84 0.48 17.11
C PRO A 17 -7.46 0.47 18.50
N CYS A 18 -8.19 -0.60 18.83
CA CYS A 18 -8.70 -0.83 20.18
C CYS A 18 -7.55 -1.09 21.17
N ASP A 19 -6.48 -1.76 20.73
CA ASP A 19 -5.24 -1.92 21.48
C ASP A 19 -4.05 -1.50 20.61
N VAL A 20 -3.32 -0.47 21.05
CA VAL A 20 -2.14 0.07 20.35
C VAL A 20 -1.00 -0.96 20.27
N LYS A 21 -0.94 -1.92 21.20
CA LYS A 21 0.04 -3.01 21.19
C LYS A 21 -0.30 -4.08 20.15
N GLU A 22 -1.58 -4.25 19.84
CA GLU A 22 -2.11 -5.21 18.88
C GLU A 22 -2.68 -4.49 17.65
N TYR A 23 -1.79 -3.84 16.89
CA TYR A 23 -2.20 -3.03 15.73
C TYR A 23 -2.77 -3.83 14.56
N LEU A 24 -2.59 -5.16 14.54
CA LEU A 24 -3.29 -6.09 13.64
C LEU A 24 -4.47 -6.77 14.37
N GLY A 25 -5.06 -6.10 15.35
CA GLY A 25 -6.23 -6.56 16.10
C GLY A 25 -7.50 -5.86 15.63
N LYS A 26 -8.32 -5.42 16.58
CA LYS A 26 -9.56 -4.68 16.28
C LYS A 26 -9.33 -3.18 16.24
N TRP A 27 -10.12 -2.51 15.41
CA TRP A 27 -10.07 -1.08 15.18
C TRP A 27 -11.48 -0.51 15.10
N THR A 28 -11.61 0.74 15.51
CA THR A 28 -12.86 1.50 15.47
C THR A 28 -12.77 2.61 14.42
N ILE A 29 -13.87 2.80 13.70
CA ILE A 29 -14.06 3.86 12.71
C ILE A 29 -15.00 4.88 13.33
N SER A 30 -14.54 6.11 13.52
CA SER A 30 -15.34 7.21 14.06
C SER A 30 -15.36 8.39 13.11
N LEU A 31 -16.42 9.19 13.15
CA LEU A 31 -16.49 10.44 12.36
C LEU A 31 -15.47 11.46 12.85
N LYS A 32 -14.87 12.17 11.90
CA LYS A 32 -13.91 13.24 12.18
C LYS A 32 -14.56 14.46 12.84
N ASP A 33 -15.78 14.80 12.43
CA ASP A 33 -16.49 16.00 12.85
C ASP A 33 -17.25 15.82 14.16
N GLY A 34 -16.85 16.59 15.18
CA GLY A 34 -17.61 17.03 16.36
C GLY A 34 -18.11 15.96 17.34
N ASN A 35 -18.81 14.94 16.85
CA ASN A 35 -19.57 13.99 17.68
C ASN A 35 -18.83 12.68 17.96
N GLN A 36 -17.66 12.45 17.33
CA GLN A 36 -16.85 11.21 17.45
C GLN A 36 -17.70 9.93 17.50
N LYS A 37 -18.78 9.90 16.71
CA LYS A 37 -19.71 8.77 16.70
C LYS A 37 -19.01 7.60 16.02
N ASP A 38 -19.03 6.45 16.66
CA ASP A 38 -18.57 5.20 16.06
C ASP A 38 -19.54 4.79 14.95
N VAL A 39 -18.99 4.58 13.76
CA VAL A 39 -19.73 4.31 12.52
C VAL A 39 -19.34 2.99 11.88
N GLY A 40 -18.39 2.27 12.47
CA GLY A 40 -17.95 0.97 11.97
C GLY A 40 -16.71 0.45 12.70
N ASN A 41 -16.27 -0.72 12.26
CA ASN A 41 -15.12 -1.41 12.81
C ASN A 41 -14.26 -1.99 11.69
N ILE A 42 -12.98 -2.18 11.99
CA ILE A 42 -12.04 -2.91 11.15
C ILE A 42 -11.44 -4.01 12.00
N HIS A 43 -11.33 -5.21 11.45
CA HIS A 43 -10.61 -6.28 12.09
C HIS A 43 -9.71 -6.98 11.08
N PHE A 44 -8.61 -7.51 11.62
CA PHE A 44 -7.64 -8.25 10.86
C PHE A 44 -7.73 -9.72 11.25
N GLU A 45 -7.61 -10.59 10.28
CA GLU A 45 -7.43 -12.01 10.50
C GLU A 45 -6.01 -12.37 10.08
N ASP A 46 -5.28 -12.98 11.02
CA ASP A 46 -3.93 -13.46 10.76
C ASP A 46 -4.03 -14.64 9.79
N THR A 47 -3.36 -14.51 8.65
CA THR A 47 -3.39 -15.58 7.65
C THR A 47 -2.22 -16.51 7.91
N GLN A 48 -2.41 -17.81 7.69
CA GLN A 48 -1.34 -18.82 7.88
C GLN A 48 -0.11 -18.58 6.97
N PHE A 49 -0.18 -17.63 6.03
CA PHE A 49 0.88 -17.31 5.08
C PHE A 49 1.69 -16.10 5.54
N LYS A 50 3.00 -16.31 5.73
CA LYS A 50 3.95 -15.26 6.11
C LYS A 50 3.88 -14.07 5.16
N GLY A 51 3.55 -12.91 5.72
CA GLY A 51 3.51 -11.63 5.00
C GLY A 51 2.20 -11.34 4.26
N GLU A 52 1.15 -12.09 4.53
CA GLU A 52 -0.21 -11.77 4.08
C GLU A 52 -1.11 -11.47 5.28
N VAL A 53 -2.00 -10.49 5.12
CA VAL A 53 -3.01 -10.20 6.13
C VAL A 53 -4.38 -10.04 5.48
N LYS A 54 -5.42 -10.53 6.13
CA LYS A 54 -6.80 -10.34 5.68
C LYS A 54 -7.45 -9.24 6.50
N ILE A 55 -8.06 -8.28 5.82
CA ILE A 55 -8.78 -7.16 6.42
C ILE A 55 -10.28 -7.39 6.22
N PHE A 56 -11.04 -7.02 7.23
CA PHE A 56 -12.49 -6.95 7.17
C PHE A 56 -12.92 -5.59 7.71
N VAL A 57 -13.84 -4.96 7.00
CA VAL A 57 -14.40 -3.66 7.35
C VAL A 57 -15.90 -3.85 7.48
N GLU A 58 -16.47 -3.29 8.53
CA GLU A 58 -17.92 -3.24 8.76
C GLU A 58 -18.29 -1.78 8.99
N LEU A 59 -19.29 -1.29 8.25
CA LEU A 59 -19.80 0.07 8.38
C LEU A 59 -21.29 0.03 8.66
N LEU A 60 -21.79 1.06 9.32
CA LEU A 60 -23.23 1.28 9.40
C LEU A 60 -23.78 1.56 7.99
N PRO A 61 -25.00 1.10 7.63
CA PRO A 61 -25.55 1.21 6.28
C PRO A 61 -25.53 2.63 5.68
N GLU A 62 -25.71 3.65 6.52
CA GLU A 62 -25.68 5.07 6.13
C GLU A 62 -24.30 5.54 5.61
N TYR A 63 -23.25 4.77 5.86
CA TYR A 63 -21.86 5.07 5.50
C TYR A 63 -21.26 4.05 4.53
N GLU A 64 -22.07 3.15 3.94
CA GLU A 64 -21.65 2.19 2.92
C GLU A 64 -21.59 2.79 1.51
N GLU A 65 -21.15 4.05 1.40
CA GLU A 65 -20.94 4.66 0.09
C GLU A 65 -19.56 4.28 -0.48
N PRO A 66 -19.42 4.08 -1.81
CA PRO A 66 -18.15 3.68 -2.44
C PRO A 66 -16.97 4.58 -2.08
N LYS A 67 -17.21 5.90 -1.93
CA LYS A 67 -16.20 6.90 -1.59
C LYS A 67 -15.62 6.70 -0.18
N TYR A 68 -16.45 6.27 0.77
CA TYR A 68 -16.04 6.04 2.15
C TYR A 68 -15.28 4.72 2.27
N ILE A 69 -15.78 3.69 1.58
CA ILE A 69 -15.13 2.39 1.47
C ILE A 69 -13.73 2.55 0.85
N GLU A 70 -13.64 3.24 -0.30
CA GLU A 70 -12.38 3.55 -0.97
C GLU A 70 -11.37 4.20 0.00
N GLU A 71 -11.81 5.23 0.69
CA GLU A 71 -10.98 6.02 1.61
C GLU A 71 -10.44 5.18 2.78
N ILE A 72 -11.28 4.34 3.37
CA ILE A 72 -10.90 3.44 4.47
C ILE A 72 -9.90 2.40 3.96
N PHE A 73 -10.23 1.68 2.89
CA PHE A 73 -9.36 0.61 2.36
C PHE A 73 -8.01 1.13 1.89
N PHE A 74 -7.98 2.31 1.24
CA PHE A 74 -6.74 2.94 0.80
C PHE A 74 -5.85 3.33 1.99
N MET A 75 -6.43 3.96 3.01
CA MET A 75 -5.67 4.42 4.17
C MET A 75 -5.18 3.25 5.04
N MET A 76 -5.99 2.20 5.19
CA MET A 76 -5.57 0.98 5.86
C MET A 76 -4.47 0.27 5.09
N ALA A 77 -4.58 0.14 3.76
CA ALA A 77 -3.52 -0.47 2.96
C ALA A 77 -2.18 0.26 3.12
N ARG A 78 -2.22 1.60 3.06
CA ARG A 78 -1.03 2.44 3.27
C ARG A 78 -0.43 2.28 4.66
N PHE A 79 -1.25 2.08 5.68
CA PHE A 79 -0.79 1.84 7.04
C PHE A 79 -0.17 0.45 7.19
N VAL A 80 -0.89 -0.59 6.77
CA VAL A 80 -0.47 -1.99 6.86
C VAL A 80 0.85 -2.22 6.13
N PHE A 81 1.01 -1.66 4.93
CA PHE A 81 2.25 -1.76 4.17
C PHE A 81 3.44 -0.99 4.78
N ARG A 82 3.27 -0.26 5.88
CA ARG A 82 4.43 0.25 6.64
C ARG A 82 5.19 -0.87 7.32
N ASP A 83 4.50 -1.96 7.67
CA ASP A 83 5.14 -3.17 8.15
C ASP A 83 5.99 -3.78 7.01
N PRO A 84 7.31 -3.98 7.20
CA PRO A 84 8.16 -4.57 6.18
C PRO A 84 7.82 -6.05 5.90
N GLU A 85 7.23 -6.76 6.86
CA GLU A 85 6.92 -8.19 6.74
C GLU A 85 5.68 -8.43 5.88
N ILE A 86 4.76 -7.46 5.82
CA ILE A 86 3.51 -7.58 5.06
C ILE A 86 3.74 -7.17 3.59
N GLY A 87 3.54 -8.14 2.70
CA GLY A 87 3.62 -8.00 1.25
C GLY A 87 2.26 -7.94 0.55
N THR A 88 1.22 -8.51 1.15
CA THR A 88 -0.11 -8.63 0.53
C THR A 88 -1.21 -8.37 1.54
N ILE A 89 -2.27 -7.67 1.11
CA ILE A 89 -3.50 -7.49 1.88
C ILE A 89 -4.62 -8.15 1.10
N ARG A 90 -5.45 -8.93 1.78
CA ARG A 90 -6.64 -9.58 1.22
C ARG A 90 -7.89 -9.01 1.87
N THR A 91 -8.98 -8.99 1.14
CA THR A 91 -10.32 -8.66 1.64
C THR A 91 -11.35 -9.42 0.83
N GLN A 92 -12.58 -9.47 1.34
CA GLN A 92 -13.71 -10.03 0.62
C GLN A 92 -14.93 -9.15 0.77
N CYS A 93 -15.83 -9.17 -0.21
CA CYS A 93 -17.14 -8.54 -0.12
C CYS A 93 -18.21 -9.43 -0.76
N ASP A 94 -19.46 -9.15 -0.43
CA ASP A 94 -20.60 -9.78 -1.09
C ASP A 94 -20.61 -9.39 -2.58
N HIS A 95 -20.82 -10.38 -3.45
CA HIS A 95 -20.87 -10.20 -4.90
C HIS A 95 -22.03 -9.28 -5.33
N GLU A 96 -23.12 -9.27 -4.57
CA GLU A 96 -24.28 -8.42 -4.88
C GLU A 96 -24.09 -6.96 -4.43
N ASN A 97 -23.06 -6.69 -3.63
CA ASN A 97 -22.85 -5.35 -3.07
C ASN A 97 -21.97 -4.48 -3.98
N GLU A 98 -22.62 -3.89 -5.00
CA GLU A 98 -21.95 -3.04 -5.99
C GLU A 98 -21.15 -1.88 -5.38
N ASP A 99 -21.62 -1.30 -4.27
CA ASP A 99 -20.98 -0.13 -3.67
C ASP A 99 -19.65 -0.51 -3.03
N TRP A 100 -19.61 -1.68 -2.37
CA TRP A 100 -18.39 -2.26 -1.83
C TRP A 100 -17.41 -2.66 -2.93
N ILE A 101 -17.89 -3.31 -3.98
CA ILE A 101 -17.05 -3.67 -5.15
C ILE A 101 -16.39 -2.41 -5.73
N LYS A 102 -17.18 -1.37 -6.03
CA LYS A 102 -16.66 -0.11 -6.58
C LYS A 102 -15.68 0.57 -5.63
N GLY A 103 -15.95 0.58 -4.33
CA GLY A 103 -15.08 1.18 -3.33
C GLY A 103 -13.73 0.46 -3.20
N ILE A 104 -13.74 -0.87 -3.13
CA ILE A 104 -12.55 -1.71 -3.01
C ILE A 104 -11.68 -1.60 -4.27
N GLU A 105 -12.27 -1.65 -5.46
CA GLU A 105 -11.55 -1.51 -6.72
C GLU A 105 -10.91 -0.13 -6.87
N LYS A 106 -11.64 0.94 -6.51
CA LYS A 106 -11.09 2.31 -6.51
C LYS A 106 -9.95 2.50 -5.51
N ALA A 107 -9.97 1.79 -4.38
CA ALA A 107 -8.85 1.78 -3.44
C ALA A 107 -7.58 1.11 -4.00
N GLY A 108 -7.65 0.46 -5.17
CA GLY A 108 -6.53 -0.18 -5.85
C GLY A 108 -6.38 -1.66 -5.57
N TYR A 109 -7.40 -2.31 -5.00
CA TYR A 109 -7.45 -3.75 -4.87
C TYR A 109 -7.85 -4.41 -6.19
N VAL A 110 -7.32 -5.60 -6.44
CA VAL A 110 -7.54 -6.37 -7.66
C VAL A 110 -8.38 -7.60 -7.33
N TYR A 111 -9.47 -7.78 -8.08
CA TYR A 111 -10.29 -8.99 -8.03
C TYR A 111 -9.45 -10.24 -8.33
N ARG A 112 -9.68 -11.31 -7.57
CA ARG A 112 -8.96 -12.58 -7.71
C ARG A 112 -9.86 -13.71 -8.13
N GLU A 113 -10.87 -13.99 -7.33
CA GLU A 113 -11.78 -15.12 -7.53
C GLU A 113 -13.09 -14.90 -6.78
N PHE A 114 -14.14 -15.57 -7.23
CA PHE A 114 -15.40 -15.70 -6.50
C PHE A 114 -15.39 -17.04 -5.76
N LYS A 115 -15.58 -17.01 -4.45
CA LYS A 115 -15.54 -18.20 -3.61
C LYS A 115 -16.49 -18.09 -2.43
N ASP A 116 -17.25 -19.16 -2.19
CA ASP A 116 -18.17 -19.29 -1.05
C ASP A 116 -19.20 -18.15 -0.93
N GLY A 117 -19.63 -17.58 -2.07
CA GLY A 117 -20.58 -16.46 -2.11
C GLY A 117 -19.95 -15.07 -2.02
N TYR A 118 -18.62 -14.97 -1.95
CA TYR A 118 -17.91 -13.71 -1.80
C TYR A 118 -16.88 -13.49 -2.92
N ASP A 119 -16.77 -12.24 -3.38
CA ASP A 119 -15.69 -11.81 -4.25
C ASP A 119 -14.43 -11.54 -3.42
N GLN A 120 -13.33 -12.19 -3.80
CA GLN A 120 -12.05 -12.08 -3.13
C GLN A 120 -11.17 -11.05 -3.84
N TYR A 121 -10.64 -10.11 -3.06
CA TYR A 121 -9.80 -9.02 -3.54
C TYR A 121 -8.45 -9.03 -2.84
N SER A 122 -7.42 -8.52 -3.52
CA SER A 122 -6.12 -8.33 -2.88
C SER A 122 -5.36 -7.14 -3.43
N MET A 123 -4.51 -6.58 -2.59
CA MET A 123 -3.56 -5.54 -2.95
C MET A 123 -2.15 -6.01 -2.60
N ASN A 124 -1.21 -5.86 -3.53
CA ASN A 124 0.19 -6.17 -3.30
C ASN A 124 0.96 -4.90 -2.99
N LYS A 125 1.91 -4.98 -2.05
CA LYS A 125 2.82 -3.89 -1.73
C LYS A 125 3.64 -3.53 -2.96
N GLN A 126 3.50 -2.30 -3.45
CA GLN A 126 4.30 -1.83 -4.57
C GLN A 126 5.78 -1.81 -4.17
N LYS A 127 6.58 -2.60 -4.88
CA LYS A 127 8.04 -2.51 -4.76
C LYS A 127 8.46 -1.23 -5.49
N THR A 128 8.89 -0.21 -4.76
CA THR A 128 9.57 0.94 -5.36
C THR A 128 10.88 0.45 -5.97
N SER A 129 10.89 0.22 -7.28
CA SER A 129 12.11 -0.13 -8.01
C SER A 129 12.93 1.13 -8.21
N TRP A 130 13.93 1.32 -7.36
CA TRP A 130 14.89 2.42 -7.48
C TRP A 130 15.77 2.28 -8.73
N MET A 131 15.91 1.04 -9.23
CA MET A 131 16.71 0.71 -10.40
C MET A 131 16.29 1.52 -11.64
N GLY A 132 14.99 1.64 -11.91
CA GLY A 132 14.50 2.40 -13.07
C GLY A 132 14.83 3.88 -13.01
N LEU A 133 14.67 4.51 -11.83
CA LEU A 133 14.98 5.91 -11.61
C LEU A 133 16.49 6.20 -11.79
N TYR A 134 17.35 5.38 -11.17
CA TYR A 134 18.80 5.57 -11.25
C TYR A 134 19.38 5.23 -12.63
N MET A 135 18.78 4.28 -13.35
CA MET A 135 19.12 4.03 -14.75
C MET A 135 18.80 5.27 -15.61
N PHE A 136 17.65 5.90 -15.41
CA PHE A 136 17.26 7.11 -16.14
C PHE A 136 18.18 8.30 -15.82
N LEU A 137 18.49 8.51 -14.53
CA LEU A 137 19.45 9.54 -14.11
C LEU A 137 20.86 9.30 -14.67
N GLY A 138 21.33 8.05 -14.66
CA GLY A 138 22.62 7.67 -15.24
C GLY A 138 22.65 7.90 -16.75
N MET A 139 21.55 7.64 -17.45
CA MET A 139 21.43 7.92 -18.88
C MET A 139 21.52 9.41 -19.17
N ILE A 140 20.78 10.27 -18.43
CA ILE A 140 20.85 11.74 -18.59
C ILE A 140 22.27 12.24 -18.36
N ALA A 141 22.92 11.81 -17.28
CA ALA A 141 24.30 12.20 -16.98
C ALA A 141 25.28 11.75 -18.08
N GLY A 142 25.11 10.52 -18.59
CA GLY A 142 25.89 9.98 -19.70
C GLY A 142 25.71 10.75 -21.00
N PHE A 143 24.48 11.20 -21.30
CA PHE A 143 24.20 12.06 -22.45
C PHE A 143 24.91 13.42 -22.35
N ILE A 144 24.84 14.08 -21.19
CA ILE A 144 25.51 15.38 -20.97
C ILE A 144 27.03 15.25 -21.16
N ILE A 145 27.63 14.19 -20.62
CA ILE A 145 29.07 13.92 -20.76
C ILE A 145 29.39 13.59 -22.23
N GLY A 146 28.60 12.75 -22.88
CA GLY A 146 28.80 12.36 -24.28
C GLY A 146 28.74 13.54 -25.25
N ILE A 147 27.85 14.50 -25.00
CA ILE A 147 27.77 15.75 -25.77
C ILE A 147 29.02 16.60 -25.52
N THR A 148 29.46 16.71 -24.26
CA THR A 148 30.61 17.54 -23.87
C THR A 148 31.92 17.06 -24.50
N PHE A 149 32.10 15.74 -24.65
CA PHE A 149 33.30 15.15 -25.25
C PHE A 149 33.15 14.78 -26.73
N SER A 150 32.06 15.21 -27.39
CA SER A 150 31.73 14.87 -28.79
C SER A 150 31.75 13.36 -29.08
N ASN A 151 31.50 12.54 -28.06
CA ASN A 151 31.49 11.08 -28.14
C ASN A 151 30.25 10.54 -27.42
N LEU A 152 29.11 10.67 -28.10
CA LEU A 152 27.79 10.30 -27.59
C LEU A 152 27.72 8.81 -27.21
N TRP A 153 28.39 7.94 -27.98
CA TRP A 153 28.42 6.51 -27.74
C TRP A 153 29.12 6.17 -26.43
N ALA A 154 30.30 6.72 -26.18
CA ALA A 154 31.04 6.51 -24.94
C ALA A 154 30.30 7.07 -23.72
N GLY A 155 29.69 8.26 -23.85
CA GLY A 155 28.87 8.87 -22.80
C GLY A 155 27.63 8.04 -22.44
N THR A 156 26.92 7.53 -23.44
CA THR A 156 25.70 6.74 -23.22
C THR A 156 26.02 5.40 -22.56
N ILE A 157 27.06 4.68 -23.04
CA ILE A 157 27.47 3.39 -22.45
C ILE A 157 27.91 3.57 -21.00
N SER A 158 28.75 4.56 -20.72
CA SER A 158 29.20 4.83 -19.34
C SER A 158 28.06 5.25 -18.42
N GLY A 159 27.12 6.08 -18.90
CA GLY A 159 25.93 6.49 -18.15
C GLY A 159 25.01 5.32 -17.80
N VAL A 160 24.73 4.43 -18.74
CA VAL A 160 23.90 3.23 -18.51
C VAL A 160 24.57 2.26 -17.54
N LEU A 161 25.87 2.00 -17.68
CA LEU A 161 26.60 1.11 -16.78
C LEU A 161 26.66 1.66 -15.36
N THR A 162 26.94 2.96 -15.21
CA THR A 162 27.03 3.61 -13.89
C THR A 162 25.65 3.69 -13.22
N GLY A 163 24.62 4.10 -13.96
CA GLY A 163 23.24 4.17 -13.45
C GLY A 163 22.69 2.81 -13.05
N SER A 164 22.96 1.76 -13.84
CA SER A 164 22.55 0.39 -13.53
C SER A 164 23.29 -0.16 -12.32
N GLY A 165 24.60 0.10 -12.19
CA GLY A 165 25.41 -0.32 -11.05
C GLY A 165 24.96 0.32 -9.73
N ILE A 166 24.73 1.65 -9.73
CA ILE A 166 24.22 2.38 -8.56
C ILE A 166 22.81 1.89 -8.22
N GLY A 167 21.94 1.74 -9.22
CA GLY A 167 20.58 1.24 -9.07
C GLY A 167 20.54 -0.15 -8.41
N TYR A 168 21.37 -1.08 -8.90
CA TYR A 168 21.49 -2.43 -8.34
C TYR A 168 21.96 -2.43 -6.87
N LEU A 169 22.98 -1.63 -6.54
CA LEU A 169 23.50 -1.56 -5.17
C LEU A 169 22.47 -1.00 -4.18
N LEU A 170 21.69 0.00 -4.61
CA LEU A 170 20.64 0.59 -3.77
C LEU A 170 19.45 -0.37 -3.62
N ASP A 171 19.04 -1.05 -4.68
CA ASP A 171 17.97 -2.04 -4.62
C ASP A 171 18.35 -3.21 -3.69
N LYS A 172 19.61 -3.67 -3.77
CA LYS A 172 20.16 -4.67 -2.85
C LYS A 172 20.19 -4.19 -1.40
N LYS A 173 20.60 -2.95 -1.14
CA LYS A 173 20.60 -2.36 0.21
C LYS A 173 19.19 -2.23 0.80
N THR A 174 18.20 -1.99 -0.05
CA THR A 174 16.78 -1.91 0.35
C THR A 174 16.20 -3.29 0.68
N ASN A 175 16.65 -4.34 0.00
CA ASN A 175 16.29 -5.72 0.33
C ASN A 175 17.05 -6.27 1.55
N ILE A 176 18.34 -5.99 1.72
CA ILE A 176 19.13 -6.44 2.90
C ILE A 176 18.59 -5.85 4.22
N ARG A 177 18.00 -4.64 4.18
CA ARG A 177 17.36 -4.03 5.36
C ARG A 177 16.05 -4.70 5.78
N LYS A 178 15.51 -5.63 4.98
CA LYS A 178 14.32 -6.43 5.29
C LYS A 178 14.66 -7.79 5.91
N ASP A 179 15.91 -8.24 5.83
CA ASP A 179 16.38 -9.53 6.36
C ASP A 179 17.07 -9.42 7.75
N LYS A 180 16.94 -8.27 8.43
CA LYS A 180 17.44 -8.02 9.80
C LYS A 180 16.31 -7.52 10.67
#